data_AF-A0A0Q7X703-F1
#
_entry.id   AF-A0A0Q7X703-F1
#
_cell.length_a   1.000
_cell.length_b   1.000
_cell.length_c   1.000
_cell.angle_alpha   90.00
_cell.angle_beta   90.00
_cell.angle_gamma   90.00
#
_symmetry.space_group_name_H-M   'P 1'
#
loop_
_entity.id
_entity.type
_entity.pdbx_description
1 polymer ?
#
loop_
_entity_poly.entity_id
_entity_poly.type
_entity_poly.pdbx_seq_one_letter_code
_entity_poly.pdbx_strand_id
1 'polypeptide(L)'
;MLFDDDETPVPAASLPPWEILVVDDEQAVHQVTELVMSDFEFDGRRVHFSHCYSGTEARQRLSQPGQFALILLDVVMESEHAGLELVRYIREELGDRNVRIVLRTGQPGQAPQAQVLKSYDINDYREKTELTHAKLSTVFYSGLRAYRDLMRLERARLGLRRSIDAITHVCDSDNLRHFCSAVLEQASALLGRQAEGVCASRMNAYAAARQPGRLQVLAVTTAYADLALEETLDHLPVRVRDAFLRCMAEQADHYGALYYACYYRTRDGNESLLYMSFSEALEDEERELLGLFSANVAITYERLLAREELEATQDAIIHILGEALERRSAASGGHVERVGEIAAMLGEAVDMPDNAVRQLRQAAPLHDIGHAGIPDEILNLPGPLDAAQRTRMQGHSDIGWHMLSSSTQPVLQLAARIAHEHHERWDGAGYPQGLQGADISLAARITALADFVDAMVSPRSYRPAHTLQRALDEVREGSGSRFDPALANLLLQHKDDLQDLYRRYPPH
;
A
#
# COMPACT_ATOMS: atom_id res chain seq x y z
N MET A 1 2.86 60.76 -8.79
CA MET A 1 2.79 59.53 -9.59
C MET A 1 2.07 58.54 -8.69
N LEU A 2 0.75 58.35 -8.71
CA LEU A 2 -0.22 58.15 -9.81
C LEU A 2 0.20 56.97 -10.72
N PHE A 3 -0.25 55.78 -10.32
CA PHE A 3 -0.60 54.56 -11.09
C PHE A 3 -1.36 53.71 -10.03
N ASP A 4 -2.69 53.66 -9.96
CA ASP A 4 -3.67 53.13 -10.93
C ASP A 4 -3.45 51.63 -11.18
N ASP A 5 -4.13 50.80 -10.37
CA ASP A 5 -4.50 49.42 -10.69
C ASP A 5 -5.93 49.23 -10.17
N ASP A 6 -6.84 49.71 -11.02
CA ASP A 6 -8.26 49.42 -11.01
C ASP A 6 -8.42 47.94 -11.38
N GLU A 7 -8.22 47.04 -10.40
CA GLU A 7 -8.63 45.63 -10.55
C GLU A 7 -10.15 45.60 -10.63
N THR A 8 -10.69 45.72 -11.85
CA THR A 8 -12.06 45.33 -12.13
C THR A 8 -12.24 43.89 -11.64
N PRO A 9 -13.14 43.62 -10.68
CA PRO A 9 -13.37 42.27 -10.22
C PRO A 9 -13.85 41.45 -11.40
N VAL A 10 -13.09 40.40 -11.73
CA VAL A 10 -13.51 39.36 -12.67
C VAL A 10 -14.89 38.89 -12.22
N PRO A 11 -15.92 38.85 -13.10
CA PRO A 11 -17.24 38.40 -12.68
C PRO A 11 -17.10 36.98 -12.14
N ALA A 12 -17.35 36.80 -10.84
CA ALA A 12 -17.43 35.47 -10.26
C ALA A 12 -18.44 34.68 -11.12
N ALA A 13 -18.01 33.56 -11.70
CA ALA A 13 -18.87 32.72 -12.52
C ALA A 13 -20.13 32.42 -11.70
N SER A 14 -21.30 32.84 -12.20
CA SER A 14 -22.55 32.66 -11.47
C SER A 14 -22.79 31.17 -11.25
N LEU A 15 -22.85 30.73 -10.00
CA LEU A 15 -23.15 29.36 -9.65
C LEU A 15 -24.49 28.94 -10.30
N PRO A 16 -24.62 27.68 -10.76
CA PRO A 16 -25.85 27.21 -11.41
C PRO A 16 -27.05 27.36 -10.45
N PRO A 17 -28.28 27.60 -10.92
CA PRO A 17 -29.43 27.75 -10.03
C PRO A 17 -29.75 26.44 -9.27
N TRP A 18 -30.53 26.57 -8.20
CA TRP A 18 -31.15 25.43 -7.53
C TRP A 18 -32.34 24.94 -8.37
N GLU A 19 -32.28 23.72 -8.86
CA GLU A 19 -33.35 23.09 -9.62
C GLU A 19 -34.49 22.65 -8.69
N ILE A 20 -35.68 23.22 -8.88
CA ILE A 20 -36.89 22.94 -8.12
C ILE A 20 -37.95 22.38 -9.05
N LEU A 21 -38.59 21.27 -8.67
CA LEU A 21 -39.72 20.72 -9.42
C LEU A 21 -41.03 21.08 -8.71
N VAL A 22 -41.99 21.62 -9.45
CA VAL A 22 -43.36 21.85 -8.98
C VAL A 22 -44.28 20.90 -9.74
N VAL A 23 -45.00 20.06 -8.99
CA VAL A 23 -45.94 19.08 -9.53
C VAL A 23 -47.31 19.34 -8.91
N ASP A 24 -48.24 19.84 -9.72
CA ASP A 24 -49.58 20.26 -9.30
C ASP A 24 -50.49 20.32 -10.54
N ASP A 25 -51.73 19.88 -10.46
CA ASP A 25 -52.65 19.97 -11.62
C ASP A 25 -53.25 21.38 -11.77
N GLU A 26 -53.13 22.23 -10.74
CA GLU A 26 -53.63 23.61 -10.75
C GLU A 26 -52.61 24.62 -11.29
N GLN A 27 -52.86 25.15 -12.50
CA GLN A 27 -51.98 26.15 -13.14
C GLN A 27 -51.70 27.39 -12.28
N ALA A 28 -52.67 27.82 -11.47
CA ALA A 28 -52.53 28.96 -10.57
C ALA A 28 -51.43 28.73 -9.51
N VAL A 29 -51.28 27.49 -9.02
CA VAL A 29 -50.27 27.17 -7.99
C VAL A 29 -48.86 27.37 -8.52
N HIS A 30 -48.61 26.99 -9.77
CA HIS A 30 -47.32 27.20 -10.43
C HIS A 30 -46.97 28.69 -10.54
N GLN A 31 -47.91 29.50 -11.06
CA GLN A 31 -47.71 30.94 -11.26
C GLN A 31 -47.49 31.67 -9.93
N VAL A 32 -48.28 31.33 -8.90
CA VAL A 32 -48.12 31.92 -7.57
C VAL A 32 -46.79 31.51 -6.93
N THR A 33 -46.41 30.23 -7.03
CA THR A 33 -45.12 29.75 -6.48
C THR A 33 -43.96 30.49 -7.12
N GLU A 34 -43.94 30.63 -8.45
CA GLU A 34 -42.87 31.32 -9.18
C GLU A 34 -42.84 32.82 -8.85
N LEU A 35 -43.99 33.49 -8.82
CA LEU A 35 -44.08 34.91 -8.49
C LEU A 35 -43.56 35.20 -7.08
N VAL A 36 -44.02 34.42 -6.10
CA VAL A 36 -43.66 34.56 -4.68
C VAL A 36 -42.18 34.28 -4.45
N MET A 37 -41.55 33.44 -5.26
CA MET A 37 -40.16 33.03 -5.10
C MET A 37 -39.20 33.64 -6.12
N SER A 38 -39.65 34.61 -6.92
CA SER A 38 -38.89 35.23 -8.01
C SER A 38 -37.57 35.87 -7.56
N ASP A 39 -37.56 36.45 -6.36
CA ASP A 39 -36.38 37.10 -5.75
C ASP A 39 -35.67 36.19 -4.71
N PHE A 40 -36.03 34.91 -4.64
CA PHE A 40 -35.43 34.01 -3.66
C PHE A 40 -34.00 33.61 -4.06
N GLU A 41 -33.08 33.77 -3.11
CA GLU A 41 -31.68 33.39 -3.25
C GLU A 41 -31.21 32.64 -2.01
N PHE A 42 -30.45 31.56 -2.22
CA PHE A 42 -29.81 30.82 -1.15
C PHE A 42 -28.41 30.38 -1.58
N ASP A 43 -27.41 30.71 -0.77
CA ASP A 43 -26.00 30.33 -0.99
C ASP A 43 -25.43 30.90 -2.30
N GLY A 44 -25.79 32.15 -2.64
CA GLY A 44 -25.35 32.80 -3.89
C GLY A 44 -26.04 32.28 -5.15
N ARG A 45 -27.08 31.43 -5.00
CA ARG A 45 -27.76 30.75 -6.11
C ARG A 45 -29.25 31.09 -6.10
N ARG A 46 -29.77 31.47 -7.26
CA ARG A 46 -31.21 31.62 -7.50
C ARG A 46 -31.87 30.27 -7.67
N VAL A 47 -33.20 30.23 -7.64
CA VAL A 47 -33.99 29.03 -7.96
C VAL A 47 -34.41 29.01 -9.43
N HIS A 48 -34.47 27.82 -10.01
CA HIS A 48 -35.07 27.56 -11.31
C HIS A 48 -36.21 26.56 -11.14
N PHE A 49 -37.37 26.86 -11.71
CA PHE A 49 -38.56 26.03 -11.59
C PHE A 49 -38.80 25.21 -12.85
N SER A 50 -38.87 23.89 -12.69
CA SER A 50 -39.49 22.98 -13.65
C SER A 50 -40.93 22.69 -13.22
N HIS A 51 -41.85 22.66 -14.16
CA HIS A 51 -43.28 22.51 -13.89
C HIS A 51 -43.79 21.22 -14.55
N CYS A 52 -44.56 20.44 -13.80
CA CYS A 52 -45.31 19.29 -14.30
C CYS A 52 -46.75 19.37 -13.78
N TYR A 53 -47.72 19.04 -14.62
CA TYR A 53 -49.14 19.14 -14.33
C TYR A 53 -49.79 17.80 -13.98
N SER A 54 -48.98 16.74 -13.92
CA SER A 54 -49.43 15.40 -13.53
C SER A 54 -48.31 14.59 -12.90
N GLY A 55 -48.69 13.57 -12.12
CA GLY A 55 -47.74 12.58 -11.60
C GLY A 55 -47.02 11.82 -12.71
N THR A 56 -47.73 11.56 -13.82
CA THR A 56 -47.17 10.88 -15.00
C THR A 56 -46.10 11.72 -15.70
N GLU A 57 -46.35 13.02 -15.89
CA GLU A 57 -45.39 13.95 -16.49
C GLU A 57 -44.16 14.12 -15.59
N ALA A 58 -44.36 14.25 -14.28
CA ALA A 58 -43.26 14.35 -13.32
C ALA A 58 -42.38 13.09 -13.35
N ARG A 59 -42.97 11.89 -13.46
CA ARG A 59 -42.23 10.64 -13.61
C ARG A 59 -41.38 10.61 -14.88
N GLN A 60 -41.88 11.14 -16.00
CA GLN A 60 -41.11 11.24 -17.24
C GLN A 60 -39.98 12.26 -17.16
N ARG A 61 -40.19 13.35 -16.40
CA ARG A 61 -39.19 14.41 -16.20
C ARG A 61 -38.05 13.97 -15.27
N LEU A 62 -38.35 13.17 -14.26
CA LEU A 62 -37.43 12.59 -13.30
C LEU A 62 -36.67 11.41 -13.92
N SER A 63 -35.53 11.72 -14.55
CA SER A 63 -34.76 10.74 -15.31
C SER A 63 -33.60 10.10 -14.54
N GLN A 64 -33.04 10.82 -13.56
CA GLN A 64 -31.91 10.36 -12.75
C GLN A 64 -31.92 11.02 -11.36
N PRO A 65 -31.35 10.38 -10.32
CA PRO A 65 -31.17 10.98 -9.00
C PRO A 65 -30.35 12.27 -9.03
N GLY A 66 -30.66 13.20 -8.14
CA GLY A 66 -29.92 14.45 -7.97
C GLY A 66 -30.25 15.55 -8.98
N GLN A 67 -31.24 15.33 -9.85
CA GLN A 67 -31.68 16.32 -10.84
C GLN A 67 -32.35 17.55 -10.20
N PHE A 68 -33.07 17.35 -9.10
CA PHE A 68 -33.76 18.42 -8.37
C PHE A 68 -33.32 18.43 -6.91
N ALA A 69 -33.21 19.63 -6.33
CA ALA A 69 -32.91 19.79 -4.90
C ALA A 69 -34.17 19.70 -4.03
N LEU A 70 -35.29 20.22 -4.54
CA LEU A 70 -36.58 20.28 -3.86
C LEU A 70 -37.72 20.00 -4.84
N ILE A 71 -38.71 19.23 -4.39
CA ILE A 71 -39.94 18.96 -5.12
C ILE A 71 -41.11 19.46 -4.26
N LEU A 72 -41.90 20.36 -4.81
CA LEU A 72 -43.22 20.72 -4.29
C LEU A 72 -44.25 19.85 -5.00
N LEU A 73 -44.92 18.97 -4.28
CA LEU A 73 -45.75 17.92 -4.86
C LEU A 73 -47.15 17.93 -4.27
N ASP A 74 -48.16 18.06 -5.12
CA ASP A 74 -49.55 17.87 -4.70
C ASP A 74 -49.86 16.39 -4.41
N VAL A 75 -50.70 16.15 -3.42
CA VAL A 75 -51.11 14.79 -3.02
C VAL A 75 -52.16 14.23 -3.99
N VAL A 76 -53.14 15.05 -4.37
CA VAL A 76 -54.30 14.65 -5.16
C VAL A 76 -54.24 15.35 -6.51
N MET A 77 -54.11 14.58 -7.60
CA MET A 77 -54.06 15.10 -8.98
C MET A 77 -54.94 14.21 -9.88
N GLU A 78 -54.37 13.45 -10.82
CA GLU A 78 -55.14 12.49 -11.66
C GLU A 78 -55.87 11.41 -10.83
N SER A 79 -55.39 11.13 -9.62
CA SER A 79 -56.00 10.23 -8.65
C SER A 79 -55.80 10.77 -7.22
N GLU A 80 -56.57 10.22 -6.26
CA GLU A 80 -56.46 10.57 -4.83
C GLU A 80 -55.10 10.23 -4.21
N HIS A 81 -54.27 9.43 -4.89
CA HIS A 81 -52.98 8.97 -4.40
C HIS A 81 -51.82 9.26 -5.34
N ALA A 82 -52.05 9.99 -6.44
CA ALA A 82 -51.06 10.22 -7.48
C ALA A 82 -49.74 10.79 -6.94
N GLY A 83 -49.81 11.77 -6.02
CA GLY A 83 -48.62 12.33 -5.37
C GLY A 83 -47.89 11.31 -4.52
N LEU A 84 -48.61 10.50 -3.73
CA LEU A 84 -48.01 9.48 -2.88
C LEU A 84 -47.36 8.36 -3.69
N GLU A 85 -47.97 7.96 -4.81
CA GLU A 85 -47.38 7.01 -5.76
C GLU A 85 -46.10 7.56 -6.38
N LEU A 86 -46.07 8.85 -6.73
CA LEU A 86 -44.87 9.50 -7.24
C LEU A 86 -43.75 9.54 -6.18
N VAL A 87 -44.08 9.79 -4.90
CA VAL A 87 -43.08 9.70 -3.81
C VAL A 87 -42.47 8.31 -3.74
N ARG A 88 -43.30 7.26 -3.82
CA ARG A 88 -42.81 5.87 -3.84
C ARG A 88 -41.93 5.61 -5.03
N TYR A 89 -42.31 6.07 -6.22
CA TYR A 89 -41.46 5.99 -7.40
C TYR A 89 -40.08 6.65 -7.16
N ILE A 90 -40.05 7.89 -6.65
CA ILE A 90 -38.79 8.62 -6.39
C ILE A 90 -37.88 7.86 -5.41
N ARG A 91 -38.45 7.30 -4.34
CA ARG A 91 -37.68 6.68 -3.26
C ARG A 91 -37.34 5.21 -3.50
N GLU A 92 -38.25 4.43 -4.07
CA GLU A 92 -38.15 2.98 -4.24
C GLU A 92 -37.61 2.61 -5.63
N GLU A 93 -38.06 3.28 -6.70
CA GLU A 93 -37.67 2.93 -8.08
C GLU A 93 -36.51 3.77 -8.59
N LEU A 94 -36.60 5.10 -8.51
CA LEU A 94 -35.52 6.02 -8.92
C LEU A 94 -34.36 5.98 -7.94
N GLY A 95 -34.64 5.71 -6.66
CA GLY A 95 -33.64 5.61 -5.59
C GLY A 95 -33.06 6.96 -5.16
N ASP A 96 -33.68 8.08 -5.53
CA ASP A 96 -33.24 9.40 -5.08
C ASP A 96 -33.73 9.64 -3.66
N ARG A 97 -32.85 9.40 -2.68
CA ARG A 97 -33.13 9.68 -1.26
C ARG A 97 -32.67 11.06 -0.81
N ASN A 98 -32.03 11.83 -1.69
CA ASN A 98 -31.42 13.11 -1.37
C ASN A 98 -32.32 14.28 -1.73
N VAL A 99 -33.12 14.18 -2.78
CA VAL A 99 -34.10 15.22 -3.11
C VAL A 99 -35.09 15.44 -1.96
N ARG A 100 -35.34 16.71 -1.63
CA ARG A 100 -36.31 17.05 -0.59
C ARG A 100 -37.71 17.09 -1.19
N ILE A 101 -38.69 16.46 -0.54
CA ILE A 101 -40.08 16.43 -1.02
C ILE A 101 -40.96 17.12 0.01
N VAL A 102 -41.71 18.12 -0.44
CA VAL A 102 -42.73 18.82 0.36
C VAL A 102 -44.08 18.53 -0.27
N LEU A 103 -44.90 17.77 0.45
CA LEU A 103 -46.26 17.50 0.02
C LEU A 103 -47.15 18.71 0.31
N ARG A 104 -48.02 19.01 -0.65
CA ARG A 104 -49.06 20.03 -0.54
C ARG A 104 -50.42 19.37 -0.76
N THR A 105 -51.46 19.84 -0.08
CA THR A 105 -52.84 19.40 -0.36
C THR A 105 -53.83 20.54 -0.12
N GLY A 106 -54.92 20.56 -0.88
CA GLY A 106 -56.08 21.39 -0.60
C GLY A 106 -57.08 20.78 0.41
N GLN A 107 -56.95 19.48 0.72
CA GLN A 107 -57.90 18.74 1.56
C GLN A 107 -57.17 17.81 2.57
N PRO A 108 -57.00 18.24 3.83
CA PRO A 108 -56.26 17.48 4.86
C PRO A 108 -56.99 16.23 5.42
N GLY A 109 -58.15 15.85 4.88
CA GLY A 109 -59.09 14.91 5.52
C GLY A 109 -58.88 13.41 5.29
N GLN A 110 -58.00 12.97 4.39
CA GLN A 110 -57.95 11.57 3.95
C GLN A 110 -56.86 10.70 4.64
N ALA A 111 -55.78 11.31 5.15
CA ALA A 111 -54.78 10.63 5.97
C ALA A 111 -54.11 11.63 6.94
N PRO A 112 -53.91 11.28 8.23
CA PRO A 112 -53.25 12.18 9.18
C PRO A 112 -51.83 12.53 8.71
N GLN A 113 -51.48 13.81 8.70
CA GLN A 113 -50.15 14.32 8.32
C GLN A 113 -49.00 13.50 8.93
N ALA A 114 -49.11 13.17 10.22
CA ALA A 114 -48.11 12.37 10.94
C ALA A 114 -47.95 10.94 10.40
N GLN A 115 -49.00 10.35 9.85
CA GLN A 115 -48.96 9.03 9.23
C GLN A 115 -48.30 9.08 7.86
N VAL A 116 -48.58 10.11 7.05
CA VAL A 116 -47.94 10.29 5.74
C VAL A 116 -46.44 10.54 5.90
N LEU A 117 -46.04 11.42 6.82
CA LEU A 117 -44.62 11.65 7.15
C LEU A 117 -43.90 10.40 7.66
N LYS A 118 -44.61 9.48 8.31
CA LYS A 118 -44.03 8.23 8.83
C LYS A 118 -43.95 7.13 7.78
N SER A 119 -44.97 7.03 6.92
CA SER A 119 -45.10 5.98 5.92
C SER A 119 -44.36 6.30 4.62
N TYR A 120 -44.12 7.59 4.35
CA TYR A 120 -43.44 8.07 3.15
C TYR A 120 -42.24 8.92 3.57
N ASP A 121 -41.08 8.67 2.97
CA ASP A 121 -39.82 9.38 3.24
C ASP A 121 -39.82 10.80 2.62
N ILE A 122 -40.66 11.67 3.17
CA ILE A 122 -40.85 13.07 2.77
C ILE A 122 -40.35 14.03 3.85
N ASN A 123 -40.17 15.30 3.50
CA ASN A 123 -39.54 16.29 4.38
C ASN A 123 -40.52 17.24 5.06
N ASP A 124 -41.63 17.55 4.41
CA ASP A 124 -42.70 18.35 5.00
C ASP A 124 -44.03 18.02 4.32
N TYR A 125 -45.12 18.39 4.99
CA TYR A 125 -46.49 18.24 4.51
C TYR A 125 -47.27 19.49 4.91
N ARG A 126 -47.88 20.18 3.94
CA ARG A 126 -48.52 21.49 4.14
C ARG A 126 -49.85 21.58 3.42
N GLU A 127 -50.75 22.39 3.97
CA GLU A 127 -51.95 22.78 3.24
C GLU A 127 -51.64 23.91 2.24
N LYS A 128 -52.24 23.87 1.04
CA LYS A 128 -52.04 24.89 0.00
C LYS A 128 -52.40 26.31 0.52
N THR A 129 -53.44 26.40 1.35
CA THR A 129 -53.93 27.65 1.96
C THR A 129 -52.99 28.23 3.01
N GLU A 130 -52.11 27.42 3.59
CA GLU A 130 -51.18 27.87 4.63
C GLU A 130 -49.88 28.43 4.08
N LEU A 131 -49.56 28.25 2.79
CA LEU A 131 -48.27 28.61 2.20
C LEU A 131 -48.20 30.09 1.80
N THR A 132 -48.15 30.98 2.80
CA THR A 132 -47.80 32.39 2.59
C THR A 132 -46.35 32.55 2.11
N HIS A 133 -45.98 33.70 1.54
CA HIS A 133 -44.60 34.00 1.11
C HIS A 133 -43.55 33.65 2.20
N ALA A 134 -43.80 34.09 3.44
CA ALA A 134 -42.88 33.85 4.56
C ALA A 134 -42.74 32.36 4.91
N LYS A 135 -43.86 31.61 4.88
CA LYS A 135 -43.86 30.17 5.14
C LYS A 135 -43.19 29.39 3.99
N LEU A 136 -43.49 29.75 2.74
CA LEU A 136 -42.85 29.14 1.57
C LEU A 136 -41.34 29.40 1.55
N SER A 137 -40.91 30.63 1.88
CA SER A 137 -39.50 30.96 2.06
C SER A 137 -38.83 30.09 3.13
N THR A 138 -39.51 29.87 4.27
CA THR A 138 -39.00 29.02 5.35
C THR A 138 -38.83 27.56 4.89
N VAL A 139 -39.81 27.05 4.14
CA VAL A 139 -39.75 25.71 3.53
C VAL A 139 -38.57 25.59 2.57
N PHE A 140 -38.34 26.59 1.71
CA PHE A 140 -37.22 26.58 0.76
C PHE A 140 -35.88 26.66 1.45
N TYR A 141 -35.71 27.59 2.40
CA TYR A 141 -34.47 27.68 3.19
C TYR A 141 -34.18 26.38 3.94
N SER A 142 -35.20 25.77 4.56
CA SER A 142 -35.04 24.50 5.27
C SER A 142 -34.70 23.34 4.32
N GLY A 143 -35.45 23.21 3.23
CA GLY A 143 -35.27 22.16 2.23
C GLY A 143 -33.92 22.26 1.51
N LEU A 144 -33.58 23.42 0.96
CA LEU A 144 -32.33 23.60 0.23
C LEU A 144 -31.11 23.51 1.12
N ARG A 145 -31.19 23.99 2.38
CA ARG A 145 -30.12 23.78 3.36
C ARG A 145 -29.93 22.30 3.66
N ALA A 146 -31.01 21.57 3.95
CA ALA A 146 -30.94 20.14 4.21
C ALA A 146 -30.38 19.36 3.00
N TYR A 147 -30.82 19.70 1.79
CA TYR A 147 -30.29 19.12 0.55
C TYR A 147 -28.78 19.37 0.42
N ARG A 148 -28.34 20.63 0.53
CA ARG A 148 -26.92 21.02 0.44
C ARG A 148 -26.08 20.25 1.46
N ASP A 149 -26.51 20.22 2.71
CA ASP A 149 -25.75 19.61 3.79
C ASP A 149 -25.69 18.08 3.61
N LEU A 150 -26.77 17.44 3.14
CA LEU A 150 -26.78 16.01 2.76
C LEU A 150 -25.83 15.71 1.60
N MET A 151 -25.84 16.54 0.55
CA MET A 151 -24.94 16.37 -0.59
C MET A 151 -23.47 16.55 -0.18
N ARG A 152 -23.16 17.49 0.73
CA ARG A 152 -21.81 17.61 1.31
C ARG A 152 -21.41 16.35 2.05
N LEU A 153 -22.29 15.80 2.88
CA LEU A 153 -22.03 14.57 3.63
C LEU A 153 -21.84 13.36 2.72
N GLU A 154 -22.64 13.23 1.67
CA GLU A 154 -22.52 12.12 0.72
C GLU A 154 -21.22 12.20 -0.10
N ARG A 155 -20.83 13.40 -0.54
CA ARG A 155 -19.54 13.63 -1.19
C ARG A 155 -18.38 13.28 -0.26
N ALA A 156 -18.42 13.71 1.01
CA ALA A 156 -17.41 13.35 2.00
C ALA A 156 -17.33 11.83 2.21
N ARG A 157 -18.49 11.15 2.34
CA ARG A 157 -18.56 9.68 2.46
C ARG A 157 -17.96 8.96 1.25
N LEU A 158 -18.26 9.43 0.04
CA LEU A 158 -17.73 8.86 -1.20
C LEU A 158 -16.22 9.13 -1.33
N GLY A 159 -15.76 10.32 -0.95
CA GLY A 159 -14.34 10.65 -0.88
C GLY A 159 -13.57 9.75 0.08
N LEU A 160 -14.11 9.53 1.29
CA LEU A 160 -13.51 8.63 2.28
C LEU A 160 -13.44 7.18 1.75
N ARG A 161 -14.50 6.70 1.09
CA ARG A 161 -14.50 5.36 0.50
C ARG A 161 -13.41 5.20 -0.56
N ARG A 162 -13.27 6.18 -1.45
CA ARG A 162 -12.18 6.21 -2.44
C ARG A 162 -10.80 6.21 -1.78
N SER A 163 -10.62 6.97 -0.70
CA SER A 163 -9.37 6.97 0.07
C SER A 163 -9.08 5.60 0.68
N ILE A 164 -10.08 4.89 1.21
CA ILE A 164 -9.89 3.55 1.78
C ILE A 164 -9.51 2.52 0.71
N ASP A 165 -10.20 2.55 -0.43
CA ASP A 165 -9.92 1.65 -1.56
C ASP A 165 -8.49 1.88 -2.06
N ALA A 166 -8.09 3.15 -2.22
CA ALA A 166 -6.72 3.57 -2.56
C ALA A 166 -5.67 3.05 -1.58
N ILE A 167 -5.91 3.16 -0.26
CA ILE A 167 -5.00 2.67 0.78
C ILE A 167 -4.82 1.15 0.69
N THR A 168 -5.91 0.43 0.44
CA THR A 168 -5.88 -1.04 0.40
C THR A 168 -4.99 -1.53 -0.74
N HIS A 169 -5.02 -0.89 -1.90
CA HIS A 169 -4.14 -1.21 -3.03
C HIS A 169 -2.66 -0.88 -2.78
N VAL A 170 -2.37 0.16 -2.00
CA VAL A 170 -1.00 0.53 -1.66
C VAL A 170 -0.37 -0.46 -0.65
N CYS A 171 -1.18 -0.99 0.29
CA CYS A 171 -0.73 -1.86 1.38
C CYS A 171 -0.22 -3.25 0.93
N ASP A 172 -0.47 -3.67 -0.32
CA ASP A 172 -0.01 -4.95 -0.86
C ASP A 172 1.46 -4.91 -1.34
N SER A 173 2.17 -3.80 -1.13
CA SER A 173 3.55 -3.62 -1.59
C SER A 173 4.58 -4.20 -0.61
N ASP A 174 5.50 -5.02 -1.13
CA ASP A 174 6.56 -5.65 -0.34
C ASP A 174 7.86 -4.83 -0.22
N ASN A 175 7.96 -3.69 -0.89
CA ASN A 175 9.14 -2.84 -0.90
C ASN A 175 8.72 -1.37 -0.95
N LEU A 176 9.45 -0.50 -0.25
CA LEU A 176 9.26 0.94 -0.24
C LEU A 176 9.14 1.57 -1.64
N ARG A 177 9.90 1.10 -2.63
CA ARG A 177 9.85 1.64 -4.00
C ARG A 177 8.50 1.39 -4.69
N HIS A 178 8.03 0.14 -4.62
CA HIS A 178 6.73 -0.23 -5.20
C HIS A 178 5.60 0.48 -4.46
N PHE A 179 5.70 0.56 -3.14
CA PHE A 179 4.79 1.32 -2.30
C PHE A 179 4.70 2.79 -2.73
N CYS A 180 5.83 3.50 -2.83
CA CYS A 180 5.86 4.91 -3.23
C CYS A 180 5.31 5.14 -4.65
N SER A 181 5.49 4.16 -5.56
CA SER A 181 4.92 4.23 -6.91
C SER A 181 3.40 4.08 -6.87
N ALA A 182 2.89 3.10 -6.12
CA ALA A 182 1.46 2.90 -5.92
C ALA A 182 0.80 4.10 -5.23
N VAL A 183 1.48 4.75 -4.28
CA VAL A 183 1.01 5.98 -3.63
C VAL A 183 0.72 7.08 -4.65
N LEU A 184 1.64 7.32 -5.59
CA LEU A 184 1.48 8.35 -6.63
C LEU A 184 0.30 8.04 -7.56
N GLU A 185 0.18 6.78 -8.00
CA GLU A 185 -0.91 6.32 -8.85
C GLU A 185 -2.27 6.46 -8.15
N GLN A 186 -2.36 6.03 -6.90
CA GLN A 186 -3.61 6.05 -6.14
C GLN A 186 -4.02 7.46 -5.73
N ALA A 187 -3.08 8.36 -5.46
CA ALA A 187 -3.38 9.77 -5.19
C ALA A 187 -3.95 10.49 -6.44
N SER A 188 -3.46 10.12 -7.64
CA SER A 188 -4.04 10.57 -8.91
C SER A 188 -5.45 10.01 -9.11
N ALA A 189 -5.64 8.71 -8.86
CA ALA A 189 -6.93 8.02 -8.98
C ALA A 189 -7.98 8.54 -7.98
N LEU A 190 -7.56 8.91 -6.77
CA LEU A 190 -8.41 9.43 -5.70
C LEU A 190 -9.21 10.66 -6.15
N LEU A 191 -8.55 11.57 -6.88
CA LEU A 191 -9.17 12.78 -7.41
C LEU A 191 -9.86 12.53 -8.76
N GLY A 192 -9.57 11.42 -9.44
CA GLY A 192 -10.04 11.17 -10.81
C GLY A 192 -9.38 12.06 -11.84
N ARG A 193 -8.16 12.55 -11.55
CA ARG A 193 -7.42 13.51 -12.36
C ARG A 193 -6.03 12.98 -12.63
N GLN A 194 -5.45 13.30 -13.78
CA GLN A 194 -4.04 13.02 -13.98
C GLN A 194 -3.20 13.95 -13.10
N ALA A 195 -2.28 13.36 -12.34
CA ALA A 195 -1.32 14.06 -11.52
C ALA A 195 0.09 13.61 -11.88
N GLU A 196 1.02 14.55 -11.81
CA GLU A 196 2.45 14.28 -11.93
C GLU A 196 3.04 14.38 -10.54
N GLY A 197 3.92 13.48 -10.13
CA GLY A 197 4.47 13.53 -8.79
C GLY A 197 5.79 12.81 -8.57
N VAL A 198 6.36 13.12 -7.41
CA VAL A 198 7.66 12.65 -6.94
C VAL A 198 7.51 12.26 -5.47
N CYS A 199 8.00 11.08 -5.12
CA CYS A 199 8.11 10.65 -3.74
C CYS A 199 9.59 10.49 -3.37
N ALA A 200 9.99 11.08 -2.25
CA ALA A 200 11.36 11.09 -1.77
C ALA A 200 11.43 10.82 -0.27
N SER A 201 12.57 10.32 0.19
CA SER A 201 12.82 10.06 1.61
C SER A 201 14.22 10.49 2.01
N ARG A 202 14.36 10.93 3.26
CA ARG A 202 15.63 11.23 3.91
C ARG A 202 15.74 10.37 5.17
N MET A 203 16.60 9.36 5.11
CA MET A 203 16.90 8.53 6.27
C MET A 203 17.90 9.23 7.20
N ASN A 204 17.66 9.13 8.50
CA ASN A 204 18.54 9.67 9.52
C ASN A 204 19.61 8.61 9.82
N ALA A 205 20.86 8.85 9.41
CA ALA A 205 21.93 7.87 9.59
C ALA A 205 22.27 7.72 11.08
N TYR A 206 22.04 6.53 11.66
CA TYR A 206 22.64 6.16 12.94
C TYR A 206 24.17 6.07 12.77
N ALA A 207 24.90 6.76 13.66
CA ALA A 207 26.35 6.75 13.87
C ALA A 207 27.22 7.80 13.13
N ALA A 208 27.78 8.71 13.93
CA ALA A 208 29.06 9.41 13.80
C ALA A 208 29.36 10.32 12.58
N ALA A 209 28.58 10.33 11.52
CA ALA A 209 28.72 11.33 10.45
C ALA A 209 27.71 12.47 10.67
N ARG A 210 28.20 13.65 11.06
CA ARG A 210 27.42 14.91 11.11
C ARG A 210 27.06 15.43 9.70
N GLN A 211 26.58 14.56 8.81
CA GLN A 211 25.94 14.98 7.58
C GLN A 211 24.46 14.58 7.64
N PRO A 212 23.53 15.53 7.45
CA PRO A 212 22.12 15.18 7.26
C PRO A 212 22.04 14.13 6.15
N GLY A 213 21.21 13.09 6.33
CA GLY A 213 21.02 12.06 5.30
C GLY A 213 20.70 12.70 3.94
N ARG A 214 21.22 12.11 2.87
CA ARG A 214 20.92 12.55 1.51
C ARG A 214 19.44 12.27 1.22
N LEU A 215 18.71 13.26 0.71
CA LEU A 215 17.37 13.01 0.18
C LEU A 215 17.50 12.07 -1.02
N GLN A 216 16.71 11.00 -1.06
CA GLN A 216 16.68 10.02 -2.14
C GLN A 216 15.29 9.97 -2.77
N VAL A 217 15.23 10.02 -4.09
CA VAL A 217 13.98 9.82 -4.85
C VAL A 217 13.64 8.34 -4.90
N LEU A 218 12.47 7.98 -4.38
CA LEU A 218 12.00 6.60 -4.31
C LEU A 218 11.13 6.23 -5.51
N ALA A 219 10.23 7.12 -5.91
CA ALA A 219 9.32 6.90 -7.03
C ALA A 219 8.97 8.22 -7.74
N VAL A 220 8.63 8.10 -9.02
CA VAL A 220 8.26 9.22 -9.90
C VAL A 220 7.16 8.79 -10.86
N THR A 221 6.29 9.71 -11.23
CA THR A 221 5.38 9.53 -12.38
C THR A 221 6.15 9.74 -13.70
N THR A 222 5.55 9.35 -14.83
CA THR A 222 6.15 9.47 -16.18
C THR A 222 6.70 10.85 -16.52
N ALA A 223 6.04 11.93 -16.08
CA ALA A 223 6.50 13.31 -16.31
C ALA A 223 7.87 13.64 -15.68
N TYR A 224 8.30 12.84 -14.70
CA TYR A 224 9.57 12.97 -13.99
C TYR A 224 10.48 11.75 -14.22
N ALA A 225 10.24 10.97 -15.28
CA ALA A 225 10.99 9.74 -15.56
C ALA A 225 12.50 9.94 -15.77
N ASP A 226 12.91 11.16 -16.16
CA ASP A 226 14.32 11.52 -16.34
C ASP A 226 15.08 11.70 -15.02
N LEU A 227 14.38 11.72 -13.87
CA LEU A 227 15.02 11.71 -12.55
C LEU A 227 15.60 10.32 -12.27
N ALA A 228 16.93 10.23 -12.19
CA ALA A 228 17.58 9.01 -11.73
C ALA A 228 17.19 8.72 -10.27
N LEU A 229 17.03 7.44 -9.91
CA LEU A 229 16.55 6.98 -8.60
C LEU A 229 17.52 7.22 -7.40
N GLU A 230 18.45 8.17 -7.53
CA GLU A 230 19.48 8.53 -6.54
C GLU A 230 19.80 10.04 -6.53
N GLU A 231 18.90 10.90 -6.99
CA GLU A 231 19.15 12.34 -7.07
C GLU A 231 19.21 13.03 -5.69
N THR A 232 20.10 14.03 -5.56
CA THR A 232 20.09 14.99 -4.43
C THR A 232 18.99 16.05 -4.63
N LEU A 233 18.61 16.75 -3.55
CA LEU A 233 17.76 17.95 -3.59
C LEU A 233 18.16 18.96 -4.69
N ASP A 234 19.46 19.08 -4.98
CA ASP A 234 20.00 20.07 -5.91
C ASP A 234 19.66 19.80 -7.38
N HIS A 235 19.35 18.56 -7.74
CA HIS A 235 19.05 18.16 -9.12
C HIS A 235 17.53 18.07 -9.40
N LEU A 236 16.69 18.17 -8.37
CA LEU A 236 15.24 18.21 -8.53
C LEU A 236 14.77 19.48 -9.27
N PRO A 237 13.68 19.40 -10.06
CA PRO A 237 13.04 20.57 -10.64
C PRO A 237 12.73 21.61 -9.58
N VAL A 238 12.96 22.89 -9.91
CA VAL A 238 12.86 24.03 -8.96
C VAL A 238 11.55 24.00 -8.18
N ARG A 239 10.41 23.72 -8.83
CA ARG A 239 9.09 23.66 -8.18
C ARG A 239 9.00 22.57 -7.12
N VAL A 240 9.54 21.37 -7.41
CA VAL A 240 9.54 20.22 -6.49
C VAL A 240 10.48 20.50 -5.33
N ARG A 241 11.70 20.96 -5.64
CA ARG A 241 12.72 21.31 -4.65
C ARG A 241 12.23 22.37 -3.67
N ASP A 242 11.66 23.46 -4.17
CA ASP A 242 11.21 24.57 -3.33
C ASP A 242 10.03 24.14 -2.45
N ALA A 243 9.12 23.31 -2.98
CA ALA A 243 8.04 22.72 -2.19
C ALA A 243 8.57 21.80 -1.08
N PHE A 244 9.53 20.91 -1.38
CA PHE A 244 10.15 20.02 -0.40
C PHE A 244 10.93 20.77 0.68
N LEU A 245 11.74 21.76 0.30
CA LEU A 245 12.48 22.59 1.25
C LEU A 245 11.53 23.31 2.21
N ARG A 246 10.40 23.82 1.69
CA ARG A 246 9.39 24.47 2.51
C ARG A 246 8.72 23.50 3.49
N CYS A 247 8.26 22.36 2.97
CA CYS A 247 7.71 21.25 3.75
C CYS A 247 8.64 20.81 4.89
N MET A 248 9.93 20.65 4.62
CA MET A 248 10.94 20.29 5.62
C MET A 248 11.19 21.39 6.65
N ALA A 249 11.21 22.66 6.23
CA ALA A 249 11.48 23.79 7.11
C ALA A 249 10.31 24.07 8.07
N GLU A 250 9.08 23.97 7.57
CA GLU A 250 7.85 24.23 8.33
C GLU A 250 7.31 22.96 9.03
N GLN A 251 7.82 21.78 8.64
CA GLN A 251 7.36 20.46 9.13
C GLN A 251 5.86 20.24 8.96
N ALA A 252 5.32 20.66 7.82
CA ALA A 252 3.91 20.64 7.53
C ALA A 252 3.64 20.39 6.04
N ASP A 253 2.41 19.95 5.76
CA ASP A 253 1.90 19.87 4.40
C ASP A 253 1.68 21.26 3.82
N HIS A 254 1.94 21.40 2.53
CA HIS A 254 1.75 22.64 1.79
C HIS A 254 0.93 22.44 0.53
N TYR A 255 0.10 23.45 0.26
CA TYR A 255 -0.76 23.46 -0.90
C TYR A 255 -0.52 24.73 -1.70
N GLY A 256 -0.35 24.57 -3.01
CA GLY A 256 -0.41 25.67 -3.97
C GLY A 256 -1.78 25.76 -4.63
N ALA A 257 -1.87 26.58 -5.69
CA ALA A 257 -3.03 26.55 -6.57
C ALA A 257 -3.11 25.21 -7.32
N LEU A 258 -1.98 24.73 -7.85
CA LEU A 258 -1.90 23.57 -8.75
C LEU A 258 -1.03 22.42 -8.20
N TYR A 259 -0.68 22.44 -6.92
CA TYR A 259 0.16 21.40 -6.35
C TYR A 259 -0.19 21.11 -4.89
N TYR A 260 0.18 19.91 -4.47
CA TYR A 260 0.16 19.43 -3.10
C TYR A 260 1.54 18.87 -2.75
N ALA A 261 2.07 19.23 -1.59
CA ALA A 261 3.31 18.70 -1.05
C ALA A 261 3.08 18.25 0.39
N CYS A 262 3.41 16.99 0.68
CA CYS A 262 3.27 16.41 2.01
C CYS A 262 4.65 16.23 2.66
N TYR A 263 4.69 16.47 3.96
CA TYR A 263 5.83 16.17 4.81
C TYR A 263 5.41 15.25 5.95
N TYR A 264 6.18 14.17 6.11
CA TYR A 264 6.05 13.31 7.26
C TYR A 264 7.41 13.04 7.89
N ARG A 265 7.44 12.91 9.21
CA ARG A 265 8.64 12.54 9.95
C ARG A 265 8.32 11.48 10.98
N THR A 266 9.07 10.38 10.94
CA THR A 266 8.98 9.28 11.92
C THR A 266 9.59 9.69 13.25
N ARG A 267 9.35 8.89 14.30
CA ARG A 267 9.96 9.09 15.62
C ARG A 267 11.49 9.03 15.58
N ASP A 268 12.05 8.17 14.74
CA ASP A 268 13.50 8.00 14.58
C ASP A 268 14.14 9.10 13.70
N GLY A 269 13.31 10.01 13.18
CA GLY A 269 13.73 11.18 12.41
C GLY A 269 13.91 10.93 10.92
N ASN A 270 13.43 9.81 10.40
CA ASN A 270 13.31 9.60 8.96
C ASN A 270 12.20 10.51 8.42
N GLU A 271 12.45 11.17 7.30
CA GLU A 271 11.52 12.12 6.71
C GLU A 271 11.06 11.63 5.34
N SER A 272 9.78 11.70 5.09
CA SER A 272 9.14 11.31 3.83
C SER A 272 8.47 12.52 3.20
N LEU A 273 8.65 12.68 1.90
CA LEU A 273 8.18 13.80 1.13
C LEU A 273 7.43 13.28 -0.10
N LEU A 274 6.27 13.88 -0.37
CA LEU A 274 5.46 13.60 -1.54
C LEU A 274 5.11 14.92 -2.20
N TYR A 275 5.36 15.05 -3.50
CA TYR A 275 4.94 16.19 -4.30
C TYR A 275 4.01 15.70 -5.40
N MET A 276 2.90 16.40 -5.61
CA MET A 276 2.03 16.19 -6.75
C MET A 276 1.59 17.52 -7.36
N SER A 277 1.61 17.59 -8.69
CA SER A 277 1.10 18.70 -9.48
C SER A 277 -0.10 18.27 -10.33
N PHE A 278 -1.04 19.20 -10.52
CA PHE A 278 -2.32 19.00 -11.19
C PHE A 278 -2.50 20.03 -12.31
N SER A 279 -3.36 19.70 -13.28
CA SER A 279 -3.66 20.57 -14.42
C SER A 279 -4.59 21.75 -14.09
N GLU A 280 -5.42 21.64 -13.06
CA GLU A 280 -6.29 22.74 -12.60
C GLU A 280 -6.25 22.86 -11.08
N ALA A 281 -6.90 23.92 -10.57
CA ALA A 281 -6.84 24.25 -9.16
C ALA A 281 -7.52 23.17 -8.29
N LEU A 282 -6.90 22.91 -7.13
CA LEU A 282 -7.47 22.00 -6.13
C LEU A 282 -8.55 22.70 -5.31
N GLU A 283 -9.75 22.11 -5.28
CA GLU A 283 -10.85 22.49 -4.39
C GLU A 283 -10.52 22.12 -2.93
N ASP A 284 -11.20 22.75 -1.97
CA ASP A 284 -10.95 22.53 -0.54
C ASP A 284 -11.19 21.05 -0.14
N GLU A 285 -12.21 20.42 -0.73
CA GLU A 285 -12.50 19.00 -0.49
C GLU A 285 -11.40 18.08 -1.05
N GLU A 286 -10.79 18.41 -2.18
CA GLU A 286 -9.68 17.63 -2.75
C GLU A 286 -8.43 17.74 -1.88
N ARG A 287 -8.17 18.92 -1.32
CA ARG A 287 -7.06 19.15 -0.37
C ARG A 287 -7.24 18.31 0.89
N GLU A 288 -8.45 18.27 1.44
CA GLU A 288 -8.76 17.47 2.62
C GLU A 288 -8.57 15.96 2.36
N LEU A 289 -9.02 15.47 1.20
CA LEU A 289 -8.83 14.07 0.80
C LEU A 289 -7.36 13.69 0.64
N LEU A 290 -6.55 14.55 -0.01
CA LEU A 290 -5.11 14.32 -0.16
C LEU A 290 -4.40 14.31 1.20
N GLY A 291 -4.77 15.21 2.11
CA GLY A 291 -4.23 15.23 3.48
C GLY A 291 -4.52 13.93 4.23
N LEU A 292 -5.78 13.44 4.17
CA LEU A 292 -6.16 12.17 4.80
C LEU A 292 -5.42 10.96 4.18
N PHE A 293 -5.32 10.93 2.86
CA PHE A 293 -4.59 9.86 2.16
C PHE A 293 -3.12 9.86 2.57
N SER A 294 -2.48 11.04 2.59
CA SER A 294 -1.06 11.19 2.90
C SER A 294 -0.72 10.79 4.33
N ALA A 295 -1.58 11.13 5.29
CA ALA A 295 -1.42 10.69 6.68
C ALA A 295 -1.41 9.15 6.82
N ASN A 296 -2.24 8.45 6.05
CA ASN A 296 -2.26 6.98 6.07
C ASN A 296 -1.06 6.38 5.34
N VAL A 297 -0.66 6.97 4.21
CA VAL A 297 0.57 6.60 3.49
C VAL A 297 1.79 6.70 4.39
N ALA A 298 1.89 7.77 5.17
CA ALA A 298 2.96 7.96 6.14
C ALA A 298 3.05 6.82 7.18
N ILE A 299 1.91 6.35 7.70
CA ILE A 299 1.85 5.24 8.66
C ILE A 299 2.33 3.93 8.01
N THR A 300 1.87 3.63 6.80
CA THR A 300 2.29 2.41 6.10
C THR A 300 3.77 2.47 5.72
N TYR A 301 4.26 3.65 5.35
CA TYR A 301 5.68 3.89 5.08
C TYR A 301 6.55 3.63 6.32
N GLU A 302 6.14 4.13 7.50
CA GLU A 302 6.85 3.88 8.77
C GLU A 302 6.92 2.38 9.08
N ARG A 303 5.84 1.63 8.82
CA ARG A 303 5.82 0.16 8.99
C ARG A 303 6.77 -0.57 8.04
N LEU A 304 6.82 -0.15 6.78
CA LEU A 304 7.72 -0.76 5.79
C LEU A 304 9.19 -0.47 6.13
N LEU A 305 9.51 0.77 6.52
CA LEU A 305 10.86 1.11 7.01
C LEU A 305 11.26 0.27 8.22
N ALA A 306 10.38 0.18 9.22
CA ALA A 306 10.66 -0.61 10.42
C ALA A 306 10.83 -2.11 10.10
N ARG A 307 10.12 -2.62 9.09
CA ARG A 307 10.29 -3.99 8.60
C ARG A 307 11.65 -4.18 7.95
N GLU A 308 12.06 -3.28 7.06
CA GLU A 308 13.38 -3.34 6.40
C GLU A 308 14.53 -3.23 7.41
N GLU A 309 14.42 -2.36 8.42
CA GLU A 309 15.43 -2.25 9.49
C GLU A 309 15.49 -3.51 10.36
N LEU A 310 14.34 -4.11 10.67
CA LEU A 310 14.28 -5.37 11.40
C LEU A 310 14.92 -6.52 10.61
N GLU A 311 14.62 -6.60 9.31
CA GLU A 311 15.21 -7.59 8.40
C GLU A 311 16.73 -7.40 8.29
N ALA A 312 17.21 -6.17 8.06
CA ALA A 312 18.64 -5.86 8.01
C ALA A 312 19.36 -6.16 9.32
N THR A 313 18.73 -5.87 10.46
CA THR A 313 19.27 -6.21 11.79
C THR A 313 19.34 -7.72 11.98
N GLN A 314 18.31 -8.45 11.56
CA GLN A 314 18.29 -9.91 11.63
C GLN A 314 19.41 -10.52 10.76
N ASP A 315 19.58 -10.04 9.53
CA ASP A 315 20.66 -10.47 8.63
C ASP A 315 22.03 -10.23 9.25
N ALA A 316 22.25 -9.04 9.82
CA ALA A 316 23.50 -8.70 10.49
C ALA A 316 23.77 -9.61 11.70
N ILE A 317 22.76 -9.92 12.52
CA ILE A 317 22.90 -10.83 13.67
C ILE A 317 23.25 -12.24 13.19
N ILE A 318 22.54 -12.76 12.18
CA ILE A 318 22.81 -14.10 11.62
C ILE A 318 24.24 -14.17 11.08
N HIS A 319 24.67 -13.15 10.34
CA HIS A 319 26.03 -13.07 9.81
C HIS A 319 27.08 -13.06 10.94
N ILE A 320 26.92 -12.21 11.96
CA ILE A 320 27.83 -12.14 13.11
C ILE A 320 27.90 -13.48 13.86
N LEU A 321 26.76 -14.14 14.06
CA LEU A 321 26.71 -15.44 14.73
C LEU A 321 27.42 -16.54 13.93
N GLY A 322 27.20 -16.58 12.61
CA GLY A 322 27.89 -17.51 11.72
C GLY A 322 29.40 -17.26 11.71
N GLU A 323 29.83 -16.01 11.54
CA GLU A 323 31.23 -15.63 11.51
C GLU A 323 31.95 -15.93 12.85
N ALA A 324 31.30 -15.68 13.98
CA ALA A 324 31.85 -16.01 15.30
C ALA A 324 32.14 -17.50 15.45
N LEU A 325 31.30 -18.34 14.83
CA LEU A 325 31.46 -19.79 14.86
C LEU A 325 32.55 -20.28 13.90
N GLU A 326 32.64 -19.71 12.70
CA GLU A 326 33.73 -19.99 11.74
C GLU A 326 35.10 -19.67 12.33
N ARG A 327 35.22 -18.52 13.01
CA ARG A 327 36.47 -18.12 13.67
C ARG A 327 36.91 -19.13 14.73
N ARG A 328 35.98 -19.87 15.33
CA ARG A 328 36.28 -20.92 16.31
C ARG A 328 36.73 -22.23 15.65
N SER A 329 36.27 -22.55 14.44
CA SER A 329 36.55 -23.81 13.73
C SER A 329 37.78 -23.77 12.80
N ALA A 330 38.62 -22.73 12.91
CA ALA A 330 39.76 -22.49 12.02
C ALA A 330 39.39 -22.50 10.52
N ALA A 331 38.13 -22.20 10.19
CA ALA A 331 37.66 -22.00 8.83
C ALA A 331 38.08 -20.61 8.31
N SER A 332 38.20 -20.47 6.99
CA SER A 332 38.44 -19.16 6.37
C SER A 332 37.20 -18.27 6.45
N GLY A 333 37.40 -16.96 6.58
CA GLY A 333 36.33 -15.99 6.70
C GLY A 333 35.45 -15.89 5.45
N GLY A 334 34.15 -15.63 5.67
CA GLY A 334 33.17 -15.38 4.63
C GLY A 334 32.61 -16.63 3.96
N HIS A 335 32.90 -17.83 4.48
CA HIS A 335 32.33 -19.08 3.97
C HIS A 335 30.81 -19.12 4.20
N VAL A 336 30.35 -18.72 5.38
CA VAL A 336 28.94 -18.61 5.77
C VAL A 336 28.16 -17.69 4.83
N GLU A 337 28.73 -16.53 4.46
CA GLU A 337 28.11 -15.60 3.51
C GLU A 337 27.99 -16.22 2.11
N ARG A 338 29.09 -16.83 1.62
CA ARG A 338 29.09 -17.49 0.30
C ARG A 338 28.13 -18.68 0.25
N VAL A 339 28.03 -19.48 1.30
CA VAL A 339 27.06 -20.59 1.38
C VAL A 339 25.63 -20.06 1.29
N GLY A 340 25.31 -18.97 1.98
CA GLY A 340 24.01 -18.31 1.88
C GLY A 340 23.70 -17.85 0.45
N GLU A 341 24.64 -17.19 -0.21
CA GLU A 341 24.45 -16.70 -1.59
C GLU A 341 24.37 -17.83 -2.63
N ILE A 342 25.17 -18.89 -2.50
CA ILE A 342 25.11 -20.05 -3.40
C ILE A 342 23.78 -20.79 -3.19
N ALA A 343 23.31 -20.93 -1.95
CA ALA A 343 22.03 -21.55 -1.66
C ALA A 343 20.86 -20.73 -2.23
N ALA A 344 20.93 -19.40 -2.15
CA ALA A 344 19.94 -18.50 -2.76
C ALA A 344 19.91 -18.65 -4.28
N MET A 345 21.08 -18.60 -4.94
CA MET A 345 21.22 -18.80 -6.39
C MET A 345 20.59 -20.12 -6.85
N LEU A 346 20.85 -21.21 -6.12
CA LEU A 346 20.25 -22.52 -6.42
C LEU A 346 18.75 -22.56 -6.13
N GLY A 347 18.29 -21.88 -5.08
CA GLY A 347 16.87 -21.73 -4.75
C GLY A 347 16.09 -21.02 -5.85
N GLU A 348 16.64 -19.93 -6.39
CA GLU A 348 16.08 -19.21 -7.54
C GLU A 348 16.02 -20.11 -8.77
N ALA A 349 17.10 -20.86 -9.04
CA ALA A 349 17.19 -21.75 -10.19
C ALA A 349 16.22 -22.96 -10.16
N VAL A 350 15.67 -23.31 -8.98
CA VAL A 350 14.60 -24.33 -8.84
C VAL A 350 13.20 -23.72 -8.74
N ASP A 351 13.04 -22.44 -9.09
CA ASP A 351 11.77 -21.69 -9.05
C ASP A 351 11.13 -21.65 -7.64
N MET A 352 11.95 -21.54 -6.57
CA MET A 352 11.40 -21.24 -5.24
C MET A 352 10.77 -19.84 -5.21
N PRO A 353 9.67 -19.63 -4.46
CA PRO A 353 9.14 -18.29 -4.22
C PRO A 353 10.19 -17.37 -3.58
N ASP A 354 10.20 -16.08 -3.93
CA ASP A 354 11.20 -15.10 -3.46
C ASP A 354 11.37 -15.08 -1.94
N ASN A 355 10.27 -15.25 -1.19
CA ASN A 355 10.33 -15.30 0.26
C ASN A 355 11.06 -16.55 0.78
N ALA A 356 10.90 -17.70 0.11
CA ALA A 356 11.58 -18.94 0.46
C ALA A 356 13.07 -18.87 0.10
N VAL A 357 13.43 -18.24 -1.02
CA VAL A 357 14.83 -17.95 -1.39
C VAL A 357 15.48 -17.07 -0.33
N ARG A 358 14.82 -15.97 0.08
CA ARG A 358 15.34 -15.10 1.15
C ARG A 358 15.55 -15.85 2.47
N GLN A 359 14.58 -16.68 2.87
CA GLN A 359 14.70 -17.50 4.08
C GLN A 359 15.85 -18.51 3.96
N LEU A 360 16.06 -19.11 2.78
CA LEU A 360 17.17 -20.04 2.53
C LEU A 360 18.53 -19.32 2.60
N ARG A 361 18.65 -18.12 2.01
CA ARG A 361 19.85 -17.27 2.10
C ARG A 361 20.23 -16.99 3.55
N GLN A 362 19.24 -16.75 4.42
CA GLN A 362 19.44 -16.48 5.85
C GLN A 362 19.70 -17.75 6.67
N ALA A 363 19.04 -18.86 6.34
CA ALA A 363 19.08 -20.08 7.14
C ALA A 363 20.31 -20.95 6.87
N ALA A 364 20.76 -21.05 5.61
CA ALA A 364 21.93 -21.85 5.22
C ALA A 364 23.23 -21.46 5.95
N PRO A 365 23.52 -20.15 6.19
CA PRO A 365 24.57 -19.67 7.10
C PRO A 365 24.68 -20.38 8.46
N LEU A 366 23.56 -20.87 9.00
CA LEU A 366 23.47 -21.46 10.33
C LEU A 366 23.62 -22.99 10.33
N HIS A 367 23.94 -23.64 9.20
CA HIS A 367 24.05 -25.10 9.10
C HIS A 367 24.99 -25.70 10.16
N ASP A 368 26.09 -25.00 10.45
CA ASP A 368 27.12 -25.43 11.39
C ASP A 368 26.93 -24.90 12.82
N ILE A 369 25.78 -24.27 13.16
CA ILE A 369 25.56 -23.63 14.47
C ILE A 369 25.86 -24.56 15.67
N GLY A 370 25.65 -25.86 15.48
CA GLY A 370 25.91 -26.87 16.50
C GLY A 370 27.38 -27.09 16.83
N HIS A 371 28.33 -26.58 16.03
CA HIS A 371 29.75 -26.56 16.41
C HIS A 371 29.98 -25.85 17.74
N ALA A 372 29.07 -24.95 18.16
CA ALA A 372 29.03 -24.36 19.50
C ALA A 372 29.15 -25.42 20.63
N GLY A 373 28.54 -26.60 20.46
CA GLY A 373 28.56 -27.68 21.45
C GLY A 373 29.68 -28.72 21.28
N ILE A 374 30.51 -28.61 20.24
CA ILE A 374 31.64 -29.52 20.01
C ILE A 374 32.87 -29.06 20.79
N PRO A 375 33.57 -29.93 21.56
CA PRO A 375 34.80 -29.56 22.27
C PRO A 375 35.93 -29.13 21.32
N ASP A 376 36.72 -28.13 21.72
CA ASP A 376 37.80 -27.57 20.88
C ASP A 376 38.86 -28.62 20.49
N GLU A 377 39.15 -29.56 21.39
CA GLU A 377 40.10 -30.67 21.16
C GLU A 377 39.68 -31.58 19.99
N ILE A 378 38.39 -31.60 19.65
CA ILE A 378 37.83 -32.36 18.52
C ILE A 378 37.63 -31.43 17.32
N LEU A 379 37.07 -30.24 17.56
CA LEU A 379 36.77 -29.26 16.52
C LEU A 379 38.03 -28.82 15.75
N ASN A 380 39.12 -28.58 16.48
CA ASN A 380 40.36 -28.05 15.95
C ASN A 380 41.48 -29.09 15.84
N LEU A 381 41.16 -30.39 15.90
CA LEU A 381 42.15 -31.46 15.83
C LEU A 381 42.87 -31.46 14.45
N PRO A 382 44.20 -31.30 14.40
CA PRO A 382 44.92 -31.40 13.15
C PRO A 382 45.05 -32.85 12.70
N GLY A 383 44.43 -33.19 11.56
CA GLY A 383 44.49 -34.53 10.96
C GLY A 383 43.18 -35.32 11.05
N PRO A 384 43.18 -36.61 10.71
CA PRO A 384 41.96 -37.41 10.67
C PRO A 384 41.42 -37.72 12.07
N LEU A 385 40.11 -37.56 12.24
CA LEU A 385 39.39 -38.00 13.45
C LEU A 385 39.30 -39.52 13.52
N ASP A 386 39.52 -40.08 14.71
CA ASP A 386 39.19 -41.47 15.02
C ASP A 386 37.67 -41.72 15.03
N ALA A 387 37.23 -42.97 15.23
CA ALA A 387 35.81 -43.30 15.19
C ALA A 387 34.98 -42.59 16.28
N ALA A 388 35.49 -42.49 17.51
CA ALA A 388 34.76 -41.86 18.62
C ALA A 388 34.72 -40.33 18.48
N GLN A 389 35.83 -39.73 18.05
CA GLN A 389 35.93 -38.31 17.72
C GLN A 389 35.02 -37.94 16.55
N ARG A 390 34.95 -38.78 15.52
CA ARG A 390 34.05 -38.59 14.37
C ARG A 390 32.59 -38.63 14.80
N THR A 391 32.17 -39.62 15.59
CA THR A 391 30.80 -39.68 16.14
C THR A 391 30.48 -38.41 16.95
N ARG A 392 31.44 -37.92 17.75
CA ARG A 392 31.23 -36.70 18.52
C ARG A 392 31.16 -35.45 17.66
N MET A 393 31.97 -35.35 16.60
CA MET A 393 31.91 -34.27 15.61
C MET A 393 30.56 -34.27 14.86
N GLN A 394 30.09 -35.43 14.42
CA GLN A 394 28.80 -35.59 13.74
C GLN A 394 27.61 -35.12 14.59
N GLY A 395 27.75 -35.14 15.92
CA GLY A 395 26.74 -34.64 16.85
C GLY A 395 26.44 -33.13 16.74
N HIS A 396 27.23 -32.34 16.00
CA HIS A 396 26.89 -30.93 15.78
C HIS A 396 25.54 -30.78 15.06
N SER A 397 25.16 -31.72 14.19
CA SER A 397 23.88 -31.67 13.47
C SER A 397 22.70 -31.75 14.45
N ASP A 398 22.74 -32.67 15.42
CA ASP A 398 21.72 -32.80 16.47
C ASP A 398 21.72 -31.60 17.42
N ILE A 399 22.91 -31.11 17.80
CA ILE A 399 23.03 -29.93 18.67
C ILE A 399 22.42 -28.71 17.98
N GLY A 400 22.74 -28.49 16.70
CA GLY A 400 22.20 -27.39 15.90
C GLY A 400 20.69 -27.46 15.75
N TRP A 401 20.15 -28.65 15.48
CA TRP A 401 18.70 -28.90 15.51
C TRP A 401 18.09 -28.46 16.85
N HIS A 402 18.61 -28.97 17.97
CA HIS A 402 18.07 -28.68 19.30
C HIS A 402 18.17 -27.20 19.70
N MET A 403 19.21 -26.50 19.26
CA MET A 403 19.37 -25.07 19.50
C MET A 403 18.29 -24.24 18.78
N LEU A 404 17.89 -24.65 17.58
CA LEU A 404 17.03 -23.85 16.69
C LEU A 404 15.57 -24.31 16.68
N SER A 405 15.29 -25.60 16.87
CA SER A 405 13.96 -26.22 16.67
C SER A 405 12.88 -25.74 17.64
N SER A 406 13.27 -25.10 18.74
CA SER A 406 12.34 -24.54 19.73
C SER A 406 11.72 -23.20 19.31
N SER A 407 12.31 -22.52 18.32
CA SER A 407 11.84 -21.23 17.82
C SER A 407 10.58 -21.39 16.95
N THR A 408 9.62 -20.47 17.02
CA THR A 408 8.48 -20.47 16.10
C THR A 408 8.75 -19.72 14.79
N GLN A 409 9.93 -19.11 14.64
CA GLN A 409 10.26 -18.27 13.49
C GLN A 409 10.60 -19.13 12.25
N PRO A 410 10.02 -18.85 11.07
CA PRO A 410 10.24 -19.66 9.85
C PRO A 410 11.70 -19.86 9.46
N VAL A 411 12.50 -18.78 9.50
CA VAL A 411 13.95 -18.84 9.19
C VAL A 411 14.69 -19.79 10.13
N LEU A 412 14.37 -19.75 11.43
CA LEU A 412 15.02 -20.59 12.43
C LEU A 412 14.55 -22.05 12.37
N GLN A 413 13.29 -22.29 12.01
CA GLN A 413 12.77 -23.64 11.73
C GLN A 413 13.44 -24.25 10.49
N LEU A 414 13.62 -23.44 9.44
CA LEU A 414 14.36 -23.85 8.25
C LEU A 414 15.83 -24.14 8.58
N ALA A 415 16.48 -23.24 9.33
CA ALA A 415 17.86 -23.40 9.78
C ALA A 415 18.04 -24.63 10.68
N ALA A 416 17.08 -24.93 11.56
CA ALA A 416 17.10 -26.15 12.36
C ALA A 416 17.16 -27.38 11.46
N ARG A 417 16.26 -27.43 10.47
CA ARG A 417 16.20 -28.55 9.51
C ARG A 417 17.48 -28.68 8.70
N ILE A 418 18.02 -27.56 8.20
CA ILE A 418 19.30 -27.54 7.49
C ILE A 418 20.42 -28.06 8.39
N ALA A 419 20.54 -27.55 9.62
CA ALA A 419 21.57 -28.00 10.56
C ALA A 419 21.51 -29.51 10.81
N HIS A 420 20.29 -30.07 10.87
CA HIS A 420 20.07 -31.49 11.09
C HIS A 420 20.37 -32.35 9.86
N GLU A 421 20.10 -31.86 8.65
CA GLU A 421 20.04 -32.68 7.44
C GLU A 421 21.15 -32.37 6.40
N HIS A 422 21.93 -31.30 6.55
CA HIS A 422 22.90 -30.88 5.51
C HIS A 422 24.07 -31.87 5.29
N HIS A 423 24.24 -32.84 6.18
CA HIS A 423 25.18 -33.96 6.01
C HIS A 423 24.53 -35.27 5.58
N GLU A 424 23.20 -35.27 5.36
CA GLU A 424 22.53 -36.37 4.71
C GLU A 424 23.00 -36.49 3.26
N ARG A 425 22.97 -37.71 2.74
CA ARG A 425 23.41 -38.01 1.37
C ARG A 425 22.26 -38.57 0.59
N TRP A 426 22.19 -38.22 -0.70
CA TRP A 426 21.12 -38.70 -1.58
C TRP A 426 20.96 -40.23 -1.57
N ASP A 427 22.04 -40.98 -1.40
CA ASP A 427 22.09 -42.45 -1.31
C ASP A 427 21.74 -43.03 0.07
N GLY A 428 21.48 -42.22 1.10
CA GLY A 428 21.17 -42.68 2.46
C GLY A 428 22.40 -43.03 3.30
N ALA A 429 23.62 -42.85 2.78
CA ALA A 429 24.85 -43.11 3.55
C ALA A 429 25.29 -41.92 4.43
N GLY A 430 24.44 -40.91 4.57
CA GLY A 430 24.67 -39.69 5.35
C GLY A 430 24.38 -39.87 6.84
N TYR A 431 24.37 -38.74 7.56
CA TYR A 431 24.06 -38.68 8.98
C TYR A 431 23.28 -37.39 9.30
N PRO A 432 22.57 -37.33 10.45
CA PRO A 432 22.49 -38.32 11.54
C PRO A 432 21.39 -39.38 11.40
N GLN A 433 20.44 -39.20 10.48
CA GLN A 433 19.27 -40.07 10.34
C GLN A 433 19.41 -41.09 9.21
N GLY A 434 20.29 -40.84 8.24
CA GLY A 434 20.44 -41.70 7.06
C GLY A 434 19.26 -41.55 6.10
N LEU A 435 18.72 -40.33 5.98
CA LEU A 435 17.63 -40.02 5.06
C LEU A 435 18.08 -40.22 3.61
N GLN A 436 17.16 -40.66 2.76
CA GLN A 436 17.46 -40.99 1.37
C GLN A 436 16.59 -40.18 0.40
N GLY A 437 17.21 -39.71 -0.69
CA GLY A 437 16.49 -39.07 -1.78
C GLY A 437 15.67 -37.86 -1.34
N ALA A 438 14.37 -37.88 -1.66
CA ALA A 438 13.44 -36.79 -1.38
C ALA A 438 12.99 -36.69 0.08
N ASP A 439 13.35 -37.67 0.93
CA ASP A 439 13.11 -37.58 2.37
C ASP A 439 14.00 -36.52 3.02
N ILE A 440 15.12 -36.18 2.39
CA ILE A 440 15.96 -35.03 2.74
C ILE A 440 15.26 -33.76 2.23
N SER A 441 15.12 -32.76 3.10
CA SER A 441 14.49 -31.52 2.68
C SER A 441 15.25 -30.84 1.55
N LEU A 442 14.51 -30.17 0.66
CA LEU A 442 15.11 -29.49 -0.49
C LEU A 442 16.14 -28.44 -0.05
N ALA A 443 15.84 -27.69 1.02
CA ALA A 443 16.77 -26.72 1.60
C ALA A 443 18.07 -27.35 2.10
N ALA A 444 18.01 -28.52 2.76
CA ALA A 444 19.20 -29.23 3.19
C ALA A 444 20.01 -29.78 2.01
N ARG A 445 19.36 -30.32 0.98
CA ARG A 445 20.02 -30.77 -0.26
C ARG A 445 20.74 -29.62 -0.99
N ILE A 446 20.11 -28.45 -1.08
CA ILE A 446 20.73 -27.24 -1.63
C ILE A 446 21.92 -26.80 -0.78
N THR A 447 21.74 -26.72 0.54
CA THR A 447 22.80 -26.27 1.45
C THR A 447 23.99 -27.23 1.47
N ALA A 448 23.76 -28.55 1.45
CA ALA A 448 24.81 -29.55 1.38
C ALA A 448 25.67 -29.41 0.11
N LEU A 449 25.06 -29.03 -1.00
CA LEU A 449 25.76 -28.78 -2.26
C LEU A 449 26.54 -27.45 -2.19
N ALA A 450 25.92 -26.40 -1.65
CA ALA A 450 26.55 -25.09 -1.48
C ALA A 450 27.77 -25.14 -0.55
N ASP A 451 27.63 -25.76 0.62
CA ASP A 451 28.71 -25.99 1.59
C ASP A 451 29.85 -26.78 0.94
N PHE A 452 29.54 -27.91 0.27
CA PHE A 452 30.58 -28.73 -0.36
C PHE A 452 31.43 -27.94 -1.36
N VAL A 453 30.79 -27.18 -2.26
CA VAL A 453 31.49 -26.43 -3.30
C VAL A 453 32.35 -25.35 -2.68
N ASP A 454 31.81 -24.58 -1.73
CA ASP A 454 32.58 -23.53 -1.06
C ASP A 454 33.74 -24.09 -0.23
N ALA A 455 33.52 -25.18 0.50
CA ALA A 455 34.55 -25.88 1.25
C ALA A 455 35.65 -26.46 0.34
N MET A 456 35.35 -26.77 -0.91
CA MET A 456 36.31 -27.26 -1.89
C MET A 456 37.23 -26.18 -2.43
N VAL A 457 36.70 -24.98 -2.67
CA VAL A 457 37.45 -23.85 -3.25
C VAL A 457 38.05 -22.91 -2.20
N SER A 458 37.70 -23.11 -0.93
CA SER A 458 38.28 -22.38 0.21
C SER A 458 39.44 -23.16 0.84
N PRO A 459 40.48 -22.49 1.35
CA PRO A 459 41.55 -23.15 2.10
C PRO A 459 41.03 -23.66 3.45
N ARG A 460 41.55 -24.81 3.89
CA ARG A 460 41.27 -25.40 5.21
C ARG A 460 42.59 -25.65 5.94
N SER A 461 42.54 -25.72 7.27
CA SER A 461 43.73 -25.96 8.13
C SER A 461 44.55 -27.20 7.73
N TYR A 462 43.89 -28.21 7.13
CA TYR A 462 44.50 -29.48 6.72
C TYR A 462 44.65 -29.64 5.19
N ARG A 463 44.17 -28.70 4.36
CA ARG A 463 44.21 -28.82 2.90
C ARG A 463 44.17 -27.45 2.17
N PRO A 464 44.98 -27.23 1.11
CA PRO A 464 44.84 -26.05 0.27
C PRO A 464 43.49 -26.04 -0.50
N ALA A 465 43.09 -24.85 -0.97
CA ALA A 465 41.96 -24.67 -1.86
C ALA A 465 42.15 -25.43 -3.18
N HIS A 466 41.09 -26.04 -3.70
CA HIS A 466 41.05 -26.56 -5.06
C HIS A 466 40.51 -25.53 -6.05
N THR A 467 40.79 -25.75 -7.33
CA THR A 467 40.16 -24.99 -8.41
C THR A 467 38.65 -25.24 -8.43
N LEU A 468 37.87 -24.22 -8.80
CA LEU A 468 36.42 -24.37 -9.00
C LEU A 468 36.09 -25.53 -9.96
N GLN A 469 36.85 -25.69 -11.05
CA GLN A 469 36.65 -26.79 -12.00
C GLN A 469 36.71 -28.17 -11.31
N ARG A 470 37.69 -28.37 -10.42
CA ARG A 470 37.82 -29.61 -9.65
C ARG A 470 36.62 -29.83 -8.73
N ALA A 471 36.12 -28.79 -8.07
CA ALA A 471 34.91 -28.89 -7.24
C ALA A 471 33.70 -29.32 -8.08
N LEU A 472 33.50 -28.71 -9.25
CA LEU A 472 32.42 -29.06 -10.18
C LEU A 472 32.54 -30.49 -10.73
N ASP A 473 33.77 -30.97 -10.99
CA ASP A 473 34.00 -32.35 -11.40
C ASP A 473 33.61 -33.34 -10.30
N GLU A 474 33.92 -33.05 -9.04
CA GLU A 474 33.51 -33.87 -7.89
C GLU A 474 32.00 -33.82 -7.64
N VAL A 475 31.34 -32.67 -7.88
CA VAL A 475 29.87 -32.59 -7.87
C VAL A 475 29.27 -33.52 -8.94
N ARG A 476 29.85 -33.53 -10.15
CA ARG A 476 29.40 -34.41 -11.24
C ARG A 476 29.58 -35.89 -10.90
N GLU A 477 30.72 -36.26 -10.33
CA GLU A 477 31.00 -37.63 -9.87
C GLU A 477 30.08 -38.04 -8.70
N GLY A 478 29.76 -37.11 -7.80
CA GLY A 478 28.89 -37.33 -6.64
C GLY A 478 27.38 -37.29 -6.92
N SER A 479 26.97 -36.95 -8.15
CA SER A 479 25.56 -36.87 -8.57
C SER A 479 24.85 -38.22 -8.43
N GLY A 480 23.73 -38.26 -7.71
CA GLY A 480 22.96 -39.48 -7.46
C GLY A 480 23.52 -40.40 -6.37
N SER A 481 24.64 -40.03 -5.75
CA SER A 481 25.16 -40.67 -4.55
C SER A 481 25.19 -39.69 -3.39
N ARG A 482 26.13 -38.73 -3.42
CA ARG A 482 26.23 -37.69 -2.40
C ARG A 482 25.16 -36.60 -2.59
N PHE A 483 24.97 -36.16 -3.83
CA PHE A 483 24.13 -35.01 -4.17
C PHE A 483 22.89 -35.44 -4.94
N ASP A 484 21.81 -34.68 -4.77
CA ASP A 484 20.63 -34.75 -5.63
C ASP A 484 21.05 -34.54 -7.10
N PRO A 485 20.75 -35.49 -8.02
CA PRO A 485 21.11 -35.36 -9.42
C PRO A 485 20.58 -34.10 -10.10
N ALA A 486 19.38 -33.66 -9.73
CA ALA A 486 18.75 -32.49 -10.34
C ALA A 486 19.49 -31.21 -9.92
N LEU A 487 19.79 -31.06 -8.62
CA LEU A 487 20.53 -29.91 -8.10
C LEU A 487 21.98 -29.89 -8.58
N ALA A 488 22.63 -31.05 -8.65
CA ALA A 488 23.99 -31.15 -9.17
C ALA A 488 24.05 -30.69 -10.64
N ASN A 489 23.10 -31.13 -11.47
CA ASN A 489 23.00 -30.68 -12.86
C ASN A 489 22.71 -29.17 -12.95
N LEU A 490 21.84 -28.66 -12.08
CA LEU A 490 21.48 -27.25 -12.04
C LEU A 490 22.68 -26.36 -11.69
N LEU A 491 23.44 -26.71 -10.64
CA LEU A 491 24.68 -26.00 -10.30
C LEU A 491 25.67 -25.97 -11.48
N LEU A 492 25.80 -27.09 -12.20
CA LEU A 492 26.69 -27.18 -13.37
C LEU A 492 26.24 -26.29 -14.53
N GLN A 493 24.93 -26.07 -14.69
CA GLN A 493 24.37 -25.14 -15.68
C GLN A 493 24.62 -23.68 -15.26
N HIS A 494 24.56 -23.38 -13.97
CA HIS A 494 24.80 -22.06 -13.37
C HIS A 494 26.27 -21.82 -12.95
N LYS A 495 27.23 -22.50 -13.60
CA LYS A 495 28.66 -22.36 -13.27
C LYS A 495 29.18 -20.93 -13.45
N ASP A 496 28.63 -20.17 -14.40
CA ASP A 496 29.10 -18.82 -14.74
C ASP A 496 28.62 -17.84 -13.66
N ASP A 497 27.37 -17.99 -13.19
CA ASP A 497 26.82 -17.25 -12.05
C ASP A 497 27.63 -17.52 -10.77
N LEU A 498 28.00 -18.77 -10.54
CA LEU A 498 28.87 -19.17 -9.43
C LEU A 498 30.27 -18.53 -9.53
N GLN A 499 30.83 -18.41 -10.74
CA GLN A 499 32.09 -17.69 -10.96
C GLN A 499 31.97 -16.19 -10.70
N ASP A 500 30.85 -15.57 -11.11
CA ASP A 500 30.56 -14.16 -10.80
C ASP A 500 30.38 -13.95 -9.29
N LEU A 501 29.75 -14.89 -8.58
CA LEU A 501 29.62 -14.88 -7.13
C LEU A 501 31.00 -14.90 -6.47
N TYR A 502 31.89 -15.82 -6.84
CA TYR A 502 33.25 -15.86 -6.29
C TYR A 502 34.12 -14.66 -6.66
N ARG A 503 33.80 -13.94 -7.75
CA ARG A 503 34.45 -12.66 -8.06
C ARG A 503 34.00 -11.53 -7.13
N ARG A 504 32.73 -11.55 -6.70
CA ARG A 504 32.18 -10.60 -5.71
C ARG A 504 32.60 -10.94 -4.29
N TYR A 505 32.65 -12.23 -3.97
CA TYR A 505 32.98 -12.78 -2.66
C TYR A 505 34.14 -13.78 -2.80
N PRO A 506 35.40 -13.31 -2.85
CA PRO A 506 36.55 -14.18 -3.04
C PRO A 506 36.76 -15.13 -1.85
N PRO A 507 37.07 -16.42 -2.08
CA PRO A 507 37.54 -17.30 -1.03
C PRO A 507 38.93 -16.85 -0.56
N HIS A 508 39.08 -16.53 0.73
CA HIS A 508 40.31 -16.02 1.32
C HIS A 508 41.21 -17.13 1.86
#